data_AF-A0A0N4SYZ4-F1
#
_entry.id   AF-A0A0N4SYZ4-F1
#
_cell.length_a   1.000
_cell.length_b   1.000
_cell.length_c   1.000
_cell.angle_alpha   90.00
_cell.angle_beta   90.00
_cell.angle_gamma   90.00
#
_symmetry.space_group_name_H-M   'P 1'
#
loop_
_entity.id
_entity.type
_entity.pdbx_description
1 polymer ?
#
loop_
_entity_poly.entity_id
_entity_poly.type
_entity_poly.pdbx_seq_one_letter_code
_entity_poly.pdbx_strand_id
1 'polypeptide(L)'
;MASSSRRLKKELTDIQSSDSRTFCCVEFDENNLLHWTGLLVPDKEPYNKGAFKVAIDFPVEYPFKPPKITFLTKIYHPNVDEKGQVCLPIISPDNWKPATKTEQVMNALLGLITEPEPDHPLRADLAEEFTKDRKKFNKTAEDYTKKYAVKRPDGWFETRHKIMDREQSMTVLVTGGTGLVGRSIEKIITTEEARPNETWIFVGRNDCDLTDTEATRKLFMKCRPSHVIHLAAMVGGLFHNLHCNLQFFRKNMQINDNVLMACNEFDVVKCISCLSTCVFPDKTTYPIDETMVHNGPPHSSNFGYSYAKRMIDVLNRGYAQEFGRKYTSVIPCNVFGPHDNYNLKDGHVIPALIHKTYIAKHEGTPLEVFGSGTPLRQFIYSLDLARLFIWVARSYEEIDPIILSVGEEDEVSIMDAVHAVVRAFDFKGEIVHDKTKADGQYKKTASNAKLRKYLPNFKFTPFEIAIKESVDWFIANYNNARK
;
A
#
# COMPACT_ATOMS: atom_id res chain seq x y z
N MET A 1 -6.97 44.55 -1.15
CA MET A 1 -5.78 44.23 -1.98
C MET A 1 -4.82 43.22 -1.33
N ALA A 2 -4.55 43.24 -0.02
CA ALA A 2 -3.57 42.32 0.59
C ALA A 2 -4.00 40.82 0.62
N SER A 3 -5.30 40.52 0.70
CA SER A 3 -5.83 39.13 0.76
C SER A 3 -5.79 38.40 -0.59
N SER A 4 -6.17 39.09 -1.69
CA SER A 4 -6.19 38.50 -3.04
C SER A 4 -4.79 38.17 -3.55
N SER A 5 -3.81 39.05 -3.30
CA SER A 5 -2.40 38.79 -3.65
C SER A 5 -1.81 37.57 -2.92
N ARG A 6 -2.18 37.34 -1.65
CA ARG A 6 -1.71 36.17 -0.89
C ARG A 6 -2.29 34.86 -1.43
N ARG A 7 -3.57 34.85 -1.82
CA ARG A 7 -4.23 33.69 -2.43
C ARG A 7 -3.59 33.34 -3.77
N LEU A 8 -3.40 34.32 -4.65
CA LEU A 8 -2.80 34.11 -5.97
C LEU A 8 -1.35 33.62 -5.89
N LYS A 9 -0.54 34.16 -4.97
CA LYS A 9 0.83 33.64 -4.74
C LYS A 9 0.83 32.16 -4.34
N LYS A 10 -0.09 31.75 -3.45
CA LYS A 10 -0.21 30.35 -3.05
C LYS A 10 -0.67 29.47 -4.22
N GLU A 11 -1.69 29.88 -4.95
CA GLU A 11 -2.16 29.11 -6.12
C GLU A 11 -1.11 29.00 -7.22
N LEU A 12 -0.28 30.04 -7.40
CA LEU A 12 0.84 30.02 -8.33
C LEU A 12 1.90 29.01 -7.90
N THR A 13 2.29 29.02 -6.61
CA THR A 13 3.21 28.02 -6.06
C THR A 13 2.64 26.61 -6.18
N ASP A 14 1.35 26.42 -5.86
CA ASP A 14 0.67 25.12 -5.98
C ASP A 14 0.69 24.62 -7.44
N ILE A 15 0.47 25.49 -8.44
CA ILE A 15 0.54 25.10 -9.86
C ILE A 15 1.97 24.82 -10.32
N GLN A 16 2.94 25.59 -9.83
CA GLN A 16 4.36 25.38 -10.18
C GLN A 16 4.94 24.11 -9.53
N SER A 17 4.40 23.70 -8.37
CA SER A 17 4.81 22.48 -7.66
C SER A 17 3.94 21.27 -7.96
N SER A 18 2.77 21.44 -8.61
CA SER A 18 1.87 20.35 -8.96
C SER A 18 2.49 19.48 -10.06
N ASP A 19 2.43 18.16 -9.85
CA ASP A 19 2.73 17.16 -10.89
C ASP A 19 1.62 17.11 -11.97
N SER A 20 0.52 17.87 -11.80
CA SER A 20 -0.55 18.00 -12.79
C SER A 20 -0.04 18.67 -14.06
N ARG A 21 0.07 17.86 -15.10
CA ARG A 21 0.57 18.24 -16.44
C ARG A 21 -0.50 18.88 -17.33
N THR A 22 -1.61 19.34 -16.76
CA THR A 22 -2.69 19.96 -17.52
C THR A 22 -2.30 21.36 -18.02
N PHE A 23 -1.66 22.15 -17.15
CA PHE A 23 -1.30 23.54 -17.41
C PHE A 23 0.11 23.82 -16.88
N CYS A 24 1.05 24.17 -17.74
CA CYS A 24 2.47 24.33 -17.39
C CYS A 24 3.08 25.61 -17.98
N CYS A 25 4.38 25.85 -17.72
CA CYS A 25 5.11 27.01 -18.24
C CYS A 25 4.40 28.34 -17.93
N VAL A 26 3.91 28.48 -16.69
CA VAL A 26 3.14 29.66 -16.28
C VAL A 26 4.07 30.87 -16.15
N GLU A 27 3.88 31.82 -17.06
CA GLU A 27 4.45 33.15 -17.09
C GLU A 27 3.50 34.13 -16.37
N PHE A 28 4.04 35.02 -15.55
CA PHE A 28 3.29 36.09 -14.89
C PHE A 28 4.18 37.34 -14.75
N ASP A 29 3.56 38.51 -14.63
CA ASP A 29 4.27 39.75 -14.29
C ASP A 29 4.36 39.87 -12.77
N GLU A 30 5.58 39.98 -12.23
CA GLU A 30 5.81 40.17 -10.80
C GLU A 30 5.14 41.46 -10.26
N ASN A 31 4.92 42.44 -11.13
CA ASN A 31 4.22 43.68 -10.82
C ASN A 31 2.70 43.58 -11.01
N ASN A 32 2.20 42.54 -11.68
CA ASN A 32 0.78 42.30 -11.92
C ASN A 32 0.42 40.79 -11.86
N LEU A 33 0.22 40.31 -10.63
CA LEU A 33 -0.18 38.92 -10.35
C LEU A 33 -1.60 38.57 -10.82
N LEU A 34 -2.37 39.52 -11.35
CA LEU A 34 -3.74 39.30 -11.83
C LEU A 34 -3.80 38.80 -13.29
N HIS A 35 -2.67 38.70 -13.98
CA HIS A 35 -2.62 38.18 -15.34
C HIS A 35 -1.59 37.07 -15.43
N TRP A 36 -2.05 35.85 -15.70
CA TRP A 36 -1.19 34.69 -15.92
C TRP A 36 -1.32 34.22 -17.35
N THR A 37 -0.23 33.71 -17.90
CA THR A 37 -0.25 33.01 -19.18
C THR A 37 0.49 31.70 -19.04
N GLY A 38 -0.02 30.62 -19.63
CA GLY A 38 0.67 29.33 -19.61
C GLY A 38 0.27 28.46 -20.77
N LEU A 39 0.76 27.22 -20.79
CA LEU A 39 0.49 26.24 -21.82
C LEU A 39 -0.47 25.17 -21.29
N LEU A 40 -1.65 25.07 -21.90
CA LEU A 40 -2.55 23.94 -21.77
C LEU A 40 -2.05 22.81 -22.68
N VAL A 41 -1.89 21.61 -22.15
CA VAL A 41 -1.22 20.52 -22.87
C VAL A 41 -2.11 19.27 -22.95
N PRO A 42 -3.06 19.20 -23.91
CA PRO A 42 -3.94 18.05 -24.06
C PRO A 42 -3.20 16.76 -24.36
N ASP A 43 -3.71 15.63 -23.91
CA ASP A 43 -3.10 14.31 -24.07
C ASP A 43 -3.87 13.37 -25.01
N LYS A 44 -5.14 13.69 -25.31
CA LYS A 44 -5.98 12.94 -26.25
C LYS A 44 -6.09 13.59 -27.63
N GLU A 45 -6.27 12.73 -28.64
CA GLU A 45 -6.65 13.17 -29.97
C GLU A 45 -8.01 13.88 -29.92
N PRO A 46 -8.23 14.93 -30.75
CA PRO A 46 -7.36 15.40 -31.82
C PRO A 46 -6.29 16.44 -31.40
N TYR A 47 -6.26 16.87 -30.14
CA TYR A 47 -5.45 18.02 -29.69
C TYR A 47 -4.06 17.66 -29.13
N ASN A 48 -3.73 16.37 -29.03
CA ASN A 48 -2.50 15.88 -28.40
C ASN A 48 -1.18 16.12 -29.18
N LYS A 49 -1.24 16.76 -30.36
CA LYS A 49 -0.05 17.03 -31.19
C LYS A 49 0.62 18.37 -30.88
N GLY A 50 0.04 19.20 -30.02
CA GLY A 50 0.58 20.51 -29.67
C GLY A 50 0.24 20.95 -28.25
N ALA A 51 0.65 22.16 -27.88
CA ALA A 51 0.23 22.85 -26.66
C ALA A 51 -0.43 24.18 -27.01
N PHE A 52 -1.35 24.64 -26.17
CA PHE A 52 -2.16 25.82 -26.43
C PHE A 52 -1.85 26.88 -25.38
N LYS A 53 -1.41 28.07 -25.82
CA LYS A 53 -1.16 29.20 -24.93
C LYS A 53 -2.52 29.74 -24.46
N VAL A 54 -2.71 29.83 -23.14
CA VAL A 54 -3.94 30.26 -22.49
C VAL A 54 -3.60 31.36 -21.48
N ALA A 55 -4.39 32.43 -21.50
CA ALA A 55 -4.34 33.52 -20.53
C ALA A 55 -5.44 33.33 -19.47
N ILE A 56 -5.12 33.66 -18.23
CA ILE A 56 -6.02 33.71 -17.09
C ILE A 56 -5.97 35.12 -16.51
N ASP A 57 -7.09 35.83 -16.63
CA ASP A 57 -7.27 37.19 -16.11
C ASP A 57 -8.10 37.14 -14.83
N PHE A 58 -7.49 37.49 -13.71
CA PHE A 58 -8.13 37.57 -12.40
C PHE A 58 -8.70 38.98 -12.17
N PRO A 59 -10.01 39.12 -11.87
CA PRO A 59 -10.55 40.43 -11.50
C PRO A 59 -9.95 40.90 -10.17
N VAL A 60 -9.98 42.21 -9.91
CA VAL A 60 -9.47 42.80 -8.65
C VAL A 60 -10.22 42.23 -7.43
N GLU A 61 -11.46 41.81 -7.63
CA GLU A 61 -12.32 41.19 -6.62
C GLU A 61 -12.11 39.67 -6.46
N TYR A 62 -11.14 39.05 -7.15
CA TYR A 62 -10.82 37.64 -6.96
C TYR A 62 -10.43 37.33 -5.49
N PRO A 63 -10.93 36.23 -4.88
CA PRO A 63 -11.70 35.13 -5.48
C PRO A 63 -13.23 35.30 -5.43
N PHE A 64 -13.77 36.47 -5.11
CA PHE A 64 -15.23 36.67 -5.03
C PHE A 64 -15.90 36.80 -6.40
N LYS A 65 -15.14 37.14 -7.45
CA LYS A 65 -15.54 37.03 -8.85
C LYS A 65 -14.64 36.00 -9.57
N PRO A 66 -15.18 35.25 -10.54
CA PRO A 66 -14.42 34.25 -11.28
C PRO A 66 -13.31 34.87 -12.13
N PRO A 67 -12.22 34.12 -12.41
CA PRO A 67 -11.25 34.51 -13.42
C PRO A 67 -11.84 34.34 -14.82
N LYS A 68 -11.25 35.02 -15.80
CA LYS A 68 -11.57 34.87 -17.22
C LYS A 68 -10.47 34.09 -17.91
N ILE A 69 -10.84 33.11 -18.73
CA ILE A 69 -9.90 32.30 -19.50
C ILE A 69 -10.01 32.67 -20.98
N THR A 70 -8.86 32.86 -21.63
CA THR A 70 -8.79 33.12 -23.06
C THR A 70 -7.70 32.28 -23.71
N PHE A 71 -8.03 31.54 -24.76
CA PHE A 71 -7.05 30.92 -25.64
C PHE A 71 -6.33 31.98 -26.47
N LEU A 72 -5.02 32.12 -26.25
CA LEU A 72 -4.16 32.95 -27.10
C LEU A 72 -3.74 32.21 -28.37
N THR A 73 -3.70 30.88 -28.29
CA THR A 73 -3.49 29.99 -29.45
C THR A 73 -4.82 29.62 -30.08
N LYS A 74 -4.94 29.77 -31.41
CA LYS A 74 -6.14 29.36 -32.14
C LYS A 74 -6.38 27.85 -31.98
N ILE A 75 -7.61 27.47 -31.68
CA ILE A 75 -8.05 26.08 -31.53
C ILE A 75 -9.35 25.84 -32.32
N TYR A 76 -9.45 24.67 -32.94
CA TYR A 76 -10.64 24.25 -33.67
C TYR A 76 -11.56 23.46 -32.74
N HIS A 77 -12.42 24.17 -31.99
CA HIS A 77 -13.22 23.58 -30.92
C HIS A 77 -14.63 24.20 -30.86
N PRO A 78 -15.72 23.41 -30.70
CA PRO A 78 -17.10 23.91 -30.65
C PRO A 78 -17.37 24.92 -29.51
N ASN A 79 -16.74 24.72 -28.35
CA ASN A 79 -16.92 25.57 -27.16
C ASN A 79 -15.90 26.71 -27.02
N VAL A 80 -15.11 27.00 -28.07
CA VAL A 80 -14.16 28.12 -28.09
C VAL A 80 -14.42 29.00 -29.32
N ASP A 81 -14.67 30.29 -29.11
CA ASP A 81 -14.95 31.21 -30.21
C ASP A 81 -13.68 31.62 -31.01
N GLU A 82 -13.85 32.43 -32.05
CA GLU A 82 -12.73 32.89 -32.89
C GLU A 82 -11.76 33.83 -32.16
N LYS A 83 -12.19 34.43 -31.04
CA LYS A 83 -11.39 35.30 -30.17
C LYS A 83 -10.74 34.52 -29.03
N GLY A 84 -10.90 33.19 -28.98
CA GLY A 84 -10.37 32.32 -27.95
C GLY A 84 -11.16 32.32 -26.64
N GLN A 85 -12.34 32.93 -26.59
CA GLN A 85 -13.21 32.90 -25.42
C GLN A 85 -13.79 31.50 -25.26
N VAL A 86 -13.84 31.03 -24.01
CA VAL A 86 -14.40 29.72 -23.66
C VAL A 86 -15.61 29.89 -22.76
N CYS A 87 -16.67 29.14 -23.04
CA CYS A 87 -17.79 28.98 -22.12
C CYS A 87 -17.47 27.80 -21.21
N LEU A 88 -17.01 28.07 -19.98
CA LEU A 88 -16.64 27.04 -19.03
C LEU A 88 -17.55 27.13 -17.79
N PRO A 89 -18.43 26.15 -17.52
CA PRO A 89 -19.43 26.24 -16.47
C PRO A 89 -18.88 26.55 -15.07
N ILE A 90 -17.67 26.08 -14.73
CA ILE A 90 -17.07 26.28 -13.40
C ILE A 90 -16.73 27.75 -13.10
N ILE A 91 -16.55 28.58 -14.13
CA ILE A 91 -16.23 30.01 -14.00
C ILE A 91 -17.41 30.91 -14.38
N SER A 92 -18.61 30.35 -14.62
CA SER A 92 -19.79 31.17 -14.82
C SER A 92 -20.17 31.89 -13.51
N PRO A 93 -20.71 33.13 -13.55
CA PRO A 93 -21.11 33.86 -12.35
C PRO A 93 -22.07 33.08 -11.44
N ASP A 94 -22.95 32.25 -12.01
CA ASP A 94 -23.94 31.47 -11.28
C ASP A 94 -23.35 30.23 -10.57
N ASN A 95 -22.23 29.70 -11.06
CA ASN A 95 -21.60 28.48 -10.53
C ASN A 95 -20.29 28.74 -9.76
N TRP A 96 -19.72 29.93 -9.88
CA TRP A 96 -18.42 30.26 -9.30
C TRP A 96 -18.47 30.20 -7.77
N LYS A 97 -17.57 29.42 -7.19
CA LYS A 97 -17.36 29.36 -5.74
C LYS A 97 -16.00 29.97 -5.39
N PRO A 98 -15.89 30.94 -4.47
CA PRO A 98 -14.62 31.55 -4.08
C PRO A 98 -13.56 30.58 -3.52
N ALA A 99 -13.95 29.36 -3.16
CA ALA A 99 -13.04 28.30 -2.73
C ALA A 99 -12.34 27.57 -3.89
N THR A 100 -12.90 27.64 -5.11
CA THR A 100 -12.38 26.97 -6.32
C THR A 100 -10.97 27.44 -6.62
N LYS A 101 -10.07 26.48 -6.87
CA LYS A 101 -8.66 26.75 -7.22
C LYS A 101 -8.47 26.83 -8.73
N THR A 102 -7.48 27.60 -9.17
CA THR A 102 -7.09 27.72 -10.58
C THR A 102 -6.75 26.36 -11.20
N GLU A 103 -6.10 25.45 -10.47
CA GLU A 103 -5.85 24.09 -10.96
C GLU A 103 -7.14 23.32 -11.33
N GLN A 104 -8.19 23.46 -10.52
CA GLN A 104 -9.49 22.83 -10.80
C GLN A 104 -10.13 23.43 -12.05
N VAL A 105 -9.98 24.75 -12.22
CA VAL A 105 -10.45 25.47 -13.42
C VAL A 105 -9.71 24.96 -14.66
N MET A 106 -8.39 24.77 -14.60
CA MET A 106 -7.60 24.27 -15.73
C MET A 106 -7.88 22.81 -16.06
N ASN A 107 -8.13 21.97 -15.04
CA ASN A 107 -8.58 20.59 -15.26
C ASN A 107 -9.96 20.53 -15.91
N ALA A 108 -10.90 21.39 -15.49
CA ALA A 108 -12.21 21.50 -16.13
C ALA A 108 -12.08 21.99 -17.59
N LEU A 109 -11.18 22.94 -17.85
CA LEU A 109 -10.89 23.40 -19.21
C LEU A 109 -10.34 22.27 -20.09
N LEU A 110 -9.39 21.48 -19.59
CA LEU A 110 -8.87 20.32 -20.32
C LEU A 110 -9.95 19.27 -20.58
N GLY A 111 -10.81 19.03 -19.59
CA GLY A 111 -11.99 18.16 -19.74
C GLY A 111 -12.87 18.60 -20.91
N LEU A 112 -13.23 19.89 -20.94
CA LEU A 112 -14.04 20.47 -22.02
C LEU A 112 -13.35 20.37 -23.40
N ILE A 113 -12.03 20.59 -23.46
CA ILE A 113 -11.27 20.43 -24.72
C ILE A 113 -11.24 18.97 -25.19
N THR A 114 -11.20 18.04 -24.24
CA THR A 114 -11.13 16.60 -24.53
C THR A 114 -12.50 16.05 -24.94
N GLU A 115 -13.56 16.53 -24.30
CA GLU A 115 -14.94 16.13 -24.52
C GLU A 115 -15.79 17.38 -24.79
N PRO A 116 -15.85 17.84 -26.06
CA PRO A 116 -16.66 18.99 -26.45
C PRO A 116 -18.14 18.81 -26.11
N GLU A 117 -18.80 19.90 -25.70
CA GLU A 117 -20.23 19.95 -25.36
C GLU A 117 -21.03 20.58 -26.53
N PRO A 118 -21.59 19.77 -27.45
CA PRO A 118 -22.25 20.29 -28.66
C PRO A 118 -23.58 21.01 -28.41
N ASP A 119 -24.21 20.80 -27.24
CA ASP A 119 -25.48 21.43 -26.86
C ASP A 119 -25.32 22.89 -26.41
N HIS A 120 -24.09 23.30 -26.07
CA HIS A 120 -23.76 24.67 -25.65
C HIS A 120 -22.56 25.23 -26.42
N PRO A 121 -22.62 25.31 -27.77
CA PRO A 121 -21.46 25.69 -28.56
C PRO A 121 -21.32 27.21 -28.69
N LEU A 122 -20.09 27.69 -28.72
CA LEU A 122 -19.77 29.04 -29.20
C LEU A 122 -19.62 29.08 -30.72
N ARG A 123 -19.36 27.92 -31.35
CA ARG A 123 -19.28 27.74 -32.81
C ARG A 123 -20.23 26.62 -33.25
N ALA A 124 -21.44 27.01 -33.67
CA ALA A 124 -22.51 26.08 -34.03
C ALA A 124 -22.17 25.20 -35.24
N ASP A 125 -21.45 25.75 -36.21
CA ASP A 125 -20.92 25.03 -37.38
C ASP A 125 -20.02 23.85 -36.96
N LEU A 126 -19.16 24.06 -35.96
CA LEU A 126 -18.27 23.03 -35.44
C LEU A 126 -19.01 21.99 -34.61
N ALA A 127 -19.99 22.39 -33.83
CA ALA A 127 -20.83 21.47 -33.06
C ALA A 127 -21.65 20.56 -33.97
N GLU A 128 -22.16 21.10 -35.08
CA GLU A 128 -22.85 20.34 -36.11
C GLU A 128 -21.89 19.36 -36.79
N GLU A 129 -20.69 19.78 -37.19
CA GLU A 129 -19.68 18.89 -37.77
C GLU A 129 -19.25 17.79 -36.78
N PHE A 130 -19.02 18.14 -35.52
CA PHE A 130 -18.68 17.20 -34.45
C PHE A 130 -19.76 16.15 -34.21
N THR A 131 -21.04 16.53 -34.32
CA THR A 131 -22.18 15.63 -34.12
C THR A 131 -22.47 14.77 -35.35
N LYS A 132 -22.40 15.35 -36.57
CA LYS A 132 -22.77 14.67 -37.82
C LYS A 132 -21.61 13.90 -38.47
N ASP A 133 -20.38 14.38 -38.36
CA ASP A 133 -19.18 13.78 -38.96
C ASP A 133 -17.96 13.92 -38.05
N ARG A 134 -17.94 13.09 -37.00
CA ARG A 134 -16.85 13.06 -36.01
C ARG A 134 -15.47 12.81 -36.63
N LYS A 135 -15.42 12.01 -37.70
CA LYS A 135 -14.15 11.64 -38.34
C LYS A 135 -13.55 12.83 -39.07
N LYS A 136 -14.37 13.57 -39.82
CA LYS A 136 -13.94 14.82 -40.47
C LYS A 136 -13.55 15.87 -39.43
N PHE A 137 -14.37 16.05 -38.39
CA PHE A 137 -14.07 16.98 -37.30
C PHE A 137 -12.70 16.69 -36.68
N ASN A 138 -12.46 15.45 -36.25
CA ASN A 138 -11.19 15.07 -35.60
C ASN A 138 -9.99 15.30 -36.51
N LYS A 139 -10.12 14.98 -37.80
CA LYS A 139 -9.05 15.22 -38.78
C LYS A 139 -8.76 16.71 -38.95
N THR A 140 -9.79 17.53 -39.13
CA THR A 140 -9.64 18.98 -39.26
C THR A 140 -9.05 19.58 -37.98
N ALA A 141 -9.51 19.16 -36.81
CA ALA A 141 -9.01 19.60 -35.52
C ALA A 141 -7.54 19.22 -35.30
N GLU A 142 -7.12 18.03 -35.73
CA GLU A 142 -5.73 17.60 -35.66
C GLU A 142 -4.83 18.43 -36.60
N ASP A 143 -5.26 18.64 -37.85
CA ASP A 143 -4.53 19.47 -38.82
C ASP A 143 -4.43 20.92 -38.35
N TYR A 144 -5.50 21.45 -37.75
CA TYR A 144 -5.51 22.77 -37.13
C TYR A 144 -4.56 22.84 -35.93
N THR A 145 -4.54 21.80 -35.09
CA THR A 145 -3.62 21.68 -33.95
C THR A 145 -2.18 21.70 -34.44
N LYS A 146 -1.81 20.88 -35.44
CA LYS A 146 -0.45 20.87 -36.01
C LYS A 146 -0.03 22.23 -36.58
N LYS A 147 -0.98 22.99 -37.12
CA LYS A 147 -0.71 24.29 -37.77
C LYS A 147 -0.54 25.45 -36.77
N TYR A 148 -1.38 25.52 -35.74
CA TYR A 148 -1.46 26.70 -34.87
C TYR A 148 -0.96 26.47 -33.44
N ALA A 149 -0.97 25.23 -32.96
CA ALA A 149 -0.48 24.94 -31.62
C ALA A 149 1.04 25.15 -31.53
N VAL A 150 1.51 25.56 -30.37
CA VAL A 150 2.96 25.67 -30.14
C VAL A 150 3.54 24.28 -29.92
N LYS A 151 4.84 24.15 -30.20
CA LYS A 151 5.57 22.92 -29.89
C LYS A 151 5.41 22.63 -28.40
N ARG A 152 5.10 21.37 -28.08
CA ARG A 152 5.05 20.92 -26.69
C ARG A 152 6.44 21.11 -26.06
N PRO A 153 6.54 21.54 -24.79
CA PRO A 153 7.83 21.74 -24.13
C PRO A 153 8.77 20.53 -24.25
N ASP A 154 10.05 20.77 -24.51
CA ASP A 154 11.05 19.69 -24.61
C ASP A 154 11.15 18.92 -23.26
N GLY A 155 11.30 17.60 -23.32
CA GLY A 155 11.15 16.71 -22.16
C GLY A 155 9.74 16.14 -21.95
N TRP A 156 8.71 16.65 -22.65
CA TRP A 156 7.34 16.12 -22.56
C TRP A 156 7.18 14.69 -23.08
N PHE A 157 7.90 14.34 -24.15
CA PHE A 157 7.89 12.99 -24.75
C PHE A 157 8.98 12.06 -24.21
N GLU A 158 10.17 12.56 -23.84
CA GLU A 158 11.25 11.74 -23.26
C GLU A 158 10.90 11.23 -21.86
N THR A 159 10.05 11.96 -21.14
CA THR A 159 9.48 11.45 -19.90
C THR A 159 8.42 10.37 -20.18
N ARG A 160 7.90 10.17 -21.40
CA ARG A 160 6.84 9.18 -21.69
C ARG A 160 7.36 7.77 -21.98
N HIS A 161 8.56 7.58 -22.52
CA HIS A 161 9.22 6.26 -22.44
C HIS A 161 9.60 5.92 -20.99
N LYS A 162 9.87 6.91 -20.14
CA LYS A 162 10.04 6.74 -18.69
C LYS A 162 8.72 6.73 -17.89
N ILE A 163 7.57 7.11 -18.45
CA ILE A 163 6.27 7.21 -17.74
C ILE A 163 5.29 6.14 -18.16
N MET A 164 5.33 5.66 -19.39
CA MET A 164 4.71 4.36 -19.70
C MET A 164 5.38 3.25 -18.87
N ASP A 165 6.68 3.39 -18.58
CA ASP A 165 7.38 2.56 -17.59
C ASP A 165 7.05 2.93 -16.13
N ARG A 166 6.77 4.19 -15.76
CA ARG A 166 6.45 4.57 -14.35
C ARG A 166 5.00 4.37 -13.94
N GLU A 167 4.04 4.38 -14.85
CA GLU A 167 2.66 3.94 -14.57
C GLU A 167 2.56 2.41 -14.45
N GLN A 168 3.62 1.68 -14.82
CA GLN A 168 3.73 0.24 -14.58
C GLN A 168 4.81 -0.12 -13.54
N SER A 169 5.78 0.74 -13.25
CA SER A 169 6.89 0.42 -12.33
C SER A 169 6.48 0.55 -10.86
N MET A 170 6.25 -0.58 -10.20
CA MET A 170 5.99 -0.67 -8.76
C MET A 170 7.28 -0.96 -7.99
N THR A 171 7.77 0.02 -7.24
CA THR A 171 8.85 -0.20 -6.24
C THR A 171 8.23 -0.55 -4.89
N VAL A 172 8.52 -1.75 -4.38
CA VAL A 172 8.03 -2.28 -3.11
C VAL A 172 9.15 -2.33 -2.09
N LEU A 173 9.04 -1.55 -1.02
CA LEU A 173 9.94 -1.67 0.13
C LEU A 173 9.35 -2.67 1.14
N VAL A 174 10.10 -3.72 1.44
CA VAL A 174 9.73 -4.75 2.42
C VAL A 174 10.59 -4.59 3.67
N THR A 175 10.04 -3.95 4.70
CA THR A 175 10.72 -3.83 6.00
C THR A 175 10.62 -5.15 6.76
N GLY A 176 11.69 -5.56 7.44
CA GLY A 176 11.74 -6.90 8.05
C GLY A 176 11.93 -8.00 7.00
N GLY A 177 12.46 -7.65 5.83
CA GLY A 177 12.65 -8.52 4.68
C GLY A 177 13.58 -9.72 4.92
N THR A 178 14.42 -9.65 5.95
CA THR A 178 15.35 -10.74 6.31
C THR A 178 14.75 -11.79 7.25
N GLY A 179 13.52 -11.60 7.72
CA GLY A 179 12.80 -12.54 8.59
C GLY A 179 12.03 -13.63 7.82
N LEU A 180 11.33 -14.50 8.56
CA LEU A 180 10.52 -15.61 8.02
C LEU A 180 9.63 -15.19 6.84
N VAL A 181 8.75 -14.22 7.06
CA VAL A 181 7.78 -13.76 6.06
C VAL A 181 8.49 -13.02 4.92
N GLY A 182 9.49 -12.19 5.23
CA GLY A 182 10.25 -11.45 4.24
C GLY A 182 11.00 -12.35 3.25
N ARG A 183 11.71 -13.36 3.75
CA ARG A 183 12.40 -14.37 2.92
C ARG A 183 11.42 -15.22 2.10
N SER A 184 10.25 -15.48 2.66
CA SER A 184 9.20 -16.21 1.94
C SER A 184 8.64 -15.37 0.79
N ILE A 185 8.38 -14.08 1.01
CA ILE A 185 8.00 -13.15 -0.06
C ILE A 185 9.10 -13.12 -1.11
N GLU A 186 10.36 -12.86 -0.73
CA GLU A 186 11.51 -12.83 -1.65
C GLU A 186 11.58 -14.09 -2.53
N LYS A 187 11.41 -15.28 -1.94
CA LYS A 187 11.34 -16.54 -2.69
C LYS A 187 10.18 -16.52 -3.69
N ILE A 188 8.96 -16.22 -3.28
CA ILE A 188 7.79 -16.25 -4.16
C ILE A 188 7.90 -15.23 -5.30
N ILE A 189 8.34 -13.98 -5.04
CA ILE A 189 8.49 -12.99 -6.11
C ILE A 189 9.56 -13.43 -7.12
N THR A 190 10.62 -14.10 -6.67
CA THR A 190 11.71 -14.53 -7.56
C THR A 190 11.41 -15.82 -8.33
N THR A 191 10.62 -16.74 -7.77
CA THR A 191 10.41 -18.07 -8.37
C THR A 191 9.04 -18.28 -9.00
N GLU A 192 8.00 -17.57 -8.56
CA GLU A 192 6.61 -17.83 -8.96
C GLU A 192 5.90 -16.59 -9.54
N GLU A 193 6.12 -15.43 -8.93
CA GLU A 193 5.30 -14.22 -9.14
C GLU A 193 6.09 -13.04 -9.71
N ALA A 194 7.20 -13.30 -10.39
CA ALA A 194 8.08 -12.26 -10.94
C ALA A 194 7.37 -11.42 -11.99
N ARG A 195 7.49 -10.08 -11.88
CA ARG A 195 7.00 -9.15 -12.89
C ARG A 195 8.10 -8.15 -13.27
N PRO A 196 8.32 -7.89 -14.58
CA PRO A 196 9.44 -7.06 -15.05
C PRO A 196 9.31 -5.59 -14.62
N ASN A 197 8.08 -5.15 -14.32
CA ASN A 197 7.74 -3.82 -13.88
C ASN A 197 7.67 -3.69 -12.35
N GLU A 198 8.19 -4.66 -11.58
CA GLU A 198 8.22 -4.57 -10.13
C GLU A 198 9.67 -4.63 -9.61
N THR A 199 10.04 -3.68 -8.77
CA THR A 199 11.32 -3.68 -8.05
C THR A 199 11.06 -3.92 -6.57
N TRP A 200 11.57 -5.02 -6.04
CA TRP A 200 11.38 -5.41 -4.64
C TRP A 200 12.66 -5.17 -3.84
N ILE A 201 12.56 -4.37 -2.77
CA ILE A 201 13.68 -3.98 -1.91
C ILE A 201 13.45 -4.55 -0.51
N PHE A 202 14.21 -5.57 -0.14
CA PHE A 202 14.12 -6.22 1.17
C PHE A 202 15.15 -5.63 2.12
N VAL A 203 14.70 -5.14 3.28
CA VAL A 203 15.59 -4.52 4.27
C VAL A 203 15.44 -5.16 5.64
N GLY A 204 16.56 -5.34 6.32
CA GLY A 204 16.67 -5.82 7.69
C GLY A 204 17.20 -4.77 8.65
N ARG A 205 17.46 -5.21 9.90
CA ARG A 205 17.98 -4.35 10.98
C ARG A 205 19.33 -3.72 10.67
N ASN A 206 20.17 -4.40 9.88
CA ASN A 206 21.50 -3.92 9.51
C ASN A 206 21.45 -2.82 8.43
N ASP A 207 20.34 -2.73 7.68
CA ASP A 207 20.14 -1.69 6.66
C ASP A 207 19.59 -0.41 7.27
N CYS A 208 18.68 -0.53 8.24
CA CYS A 208 18.05 0.60 8.93
C CYS A 208 17.53 0.21 10.31
N ASP A 209 17.85 1.01 11.33
CA ASP A 209 17.15 0.97 12.61
C ASP A 209 15.83 1.76 12.50
N LEU A 210 14.72 1.05 12.34
CA LEU A 210 13.40 1.67 12.21
C LEU A 210 12.88 2.32 13.51
N THR A 211 13.57 2.18 14.65
CA THR A 211 13.26 2.99 15.84
C THR A 211 13.79 4.42 15.75
N ASP A 212 14.71 4.67 14.81
CA ASP A 212 15.26 5.99 14.53
C ASP A 212 14.51 6.64 13.34
N THR A 213 13.92 7.80 13.61
CA THR A 213 13.09 8.52 12.64
C THR A 213 13.91 9.02 11.44
N GLU A 214 15.12 9.53 11.66
CA GLU A 214 15.96 10.09 10.60
C GLU A 214 16.54 8.97 9.73
N ALA A 215 16.94 7.84 10.33
CA ALA A 215 17.35 6.66 9.58
C ALA A 215 16.21 6.13 8.70
N THR A 216 14.99 6.06 9.24
CA THR A 216 13.80 5.65 8.50
C THR A 216 13.52 6.60 7.33
N ARG A 217 13.58 7.91 7.56
CA ARG A 217 13.41 8.94 6.51
C ARG A 217 14.47 8.80 5.41
N LYS A 218 15.74 8.58 5.75
CA LYS A 218 16.83 8.34 4.79
C LYS A 218 16.61 7.10 3.96
N LEU A 219 16.11 6.02 4.55
CA LEU A 219 15.75 4.80 3.83
C LEU A 219 14.68 5.09 2.78
N PHE A 220 13.58 5.76 3.15
CA PHE A 220 12.51 6.12 2.22
C PHE A 220 12.98 7.08 1.12
N MET A 221 13.85 8.03 1.46
CA MET A 221 14.45 8.95 0.47
C MET A 221 15.32 8.21 -0.55
N LYS A 222 16.07 7.19 -0.12
CA LYS A 222 16.90 6.34 -0.98
C LYS A 222 16.05 5.42 -1.86
N CYS A 223 15.07 4.74 -1.28
CA CYS A 223 14.28 3.72 -1.97
C CYS A 223 13.16 4.30 -2.84
N ARG A 224 12.61 5.47 -2.48
CA ARG A 224 11.42 6.08 -3.10
C ARG A 224 10.32 5.05 -3.39
N PRO A 225 9.84 4.32 -2.36
CA PRO A 225 8.87 3.25 -2.57
C PRO A 225 7.52 3.80 -3.02
N SER A 226 6.89 3.10 -3.97
CA SER A 226 5.47 3.29 -4.28
C SER A 226 4.57 2.49 -3.35
N HIS A 227 5.08 1.34 -2.87
CA HIS A 227 4.37 0.39 -2.02
C HIS A 227 5.28 0.00 -0.86
N VAL A 228 4.70 -0.24 0.31
CA VAL A 228 5.42 -0.74 1.48
C VAL A 228 4.73 -1.98 2.03
N ILE A 229 5.49 -3.04 2.22
CA ILE A 229 5.08 -4.18 3.06
C ILE A 229 5.83 -4.06 4.38
N HIS A 230 5.09 -3.78 5.44
CA HIS A 230 5.64 -3.53 6.76
C HIS A 230 5.58 -4.77 7.66
N LEU A 231 6.66 -5.56 7.64
CA LEU A 231 6.81 -6.79 8.46
C LEU A 231 7.70 -6.57 9.68
N ALA A 232 8.52 -5.51 9.69
CA ALA A 232 9.44 -5.24 10.78
C ALA A 232 8.70 -5.03 12.11
N ALA A 233 9.15 -5.71 13.15
CA ALA A 233 8.64 -5.56 14.50
C ALA A 233 9.70 -6.05 15.50
N MET A 234 9.64 -5.55 16.72
CA MET A 234 10.27 -6.25 17.84
C MET A 234 9.35 -7.42 18.21
N VAL A 235 9.82 -8.64 17.97
CA VAL A 235 9.09 -9.89 18.19
C VAL A 235 9.85 -10.80 19.17
N GLY A 236 9.13 -11.70 19.83
CA GLY A 236 9.70 -12.71 20.72
C GLY A 236 8.64 -13.73 21.12
N GLY A 237 9.06 -14.84 21.73
CA GLY A 237 8.15 -15.85 22.27
C GLY A 237 7.29 -15.33 23.44
N LEU A 238 6.40 -16.20 23.94
CA LEU A 238 5.47 -15.86 25.02
C LEU A 238 6.17 -15.30 26.28
N PHE A 239 7.23 -15.96 26.72
CA PHE A 239 7.95 -15.58 27.94
C PHE A 239 8.67 -14.23 27.81
N HIS A 240 9.28 -13.95 26.66
CA HIS A 240 9.93 -12.66 26.42
C HIS A 240 8.93 -11.51 26.47
N ASN A 241 7.76 -11.69 25.81
CA ASN A 241 6.69 -10.69 25.85
C ASN A 241 6.21 -10.41 27.27
N LEU A 242 6.03 -11.46 28.08
CA LEU A 242 5.57 -11.36 29.46
C LEU A 242 6.47 -10.45 30.29
N HIS A 243 7.79 -10.60 30.17
CA HIS A 243 8.77 -9.85 30.97
C HIS A 243 9.04 -8.43 30.45
N CYS A 244 8.82 -8.16 29.16
CA CYS A 244 9.25 -6.92 28.51
C CYS A 244 8.11 -6.08 27.91
N ASN A 245 6.86 -6.21 28.41
CA ASN A 245 5.66 -5.56 27.85
C ASN A 245 5.84 -4.07 27.50
N LEU A 246 6.40 -3.25 28.41
CA LEU A 246 6.63 -1.83 28.13
C LEU A 246 7.61 -1.61 26.96
N GLN A 247 8.67 -2.41 26.87
CA GLN A 247 9.64 -2.30 25.79
C GLN A 247 9.02 -2.71 24.44
N PHE A 248 8.25 -3.81 24.43
CA PHE A 248 7.49 -4.23 23.25
C PHE A 248 6.54 -3.14 22.78
N PHE A 249 5.82 -2.49 23.69
CA PHE A 249 4.93 -1.39 23.33
C PHE A 249 5.71 -0.23 22.71
N ARG A 250 6.70 0.31 23.44
CA ARG A 250 7.45 1.51 23.01
C ARG A 250 8.18 1.30 21.69
N LYS A 251 8.94 0.21 21.56
CA LYS A 251 9.73 -0.04 20.35
C LYS A 251 8.85 -0.31 19.13
N ASN A 252 7.78 -1.10 19.27
CA ASN A 252 6.88 -1.31 18.14
C ASN A 252 6.12 -0.04 17.79
N MET A 253 5.67 0.77 18.74
CA MET A 253 5.08 2.08 18.44
C MET A 253 6.05 2.99 17.66
N GLN A 254 7.32 3.08 18.08
CA GLN A 254 8.33 3.86 17.36
C GLN A 254 8.54 3.34 15.93
N ILE A 255 8.68 2.03 15.75
CA ILE A 255 8.86 1.41 14.43
C ILE A 255 7.64 1.70 13.53
N ASN A 256 6.44 1.42 14.05
CA ASN A 256 5.19 1.55 13.29
C ASN A 256 4.93 3.01 12.91
N ASP A 257 5.11 3.94 13.86
CA ASP A 257 4.89 5.37 13.65
C ASP A 257 5.89 5.94 12.64
N ASN A 258 7.19 5.65 12.80
CA ASN A 258 8.22 6.08 11.86
C ASN A 258 7.94 5.58 10.43
N VAL A 259 7.56 4.31 10.27
CA VAL A 259 7.29 3.73 8.95
C VAL A 259 6.02 4.32 8.33
N LEU A 260 4.91 4.39 9.05
CA LEU A 260 3.64 4.91 8.51
C LEU A 260 3.70 6.41 8.25
N MET A 261 4.39 7.18 9.10
CA MET A 261 4.68 8.60 8.86
C MET A 261 5.53 8.79 7.61
N ALA A 262 6.61 8.00 7.44
CA ALA A 262 7.44 8.05 6.24
C ALA A 262 6.65 7.63 4.99
N CYS A 263 5.77 6.63 5.07
CA CYS A 263 4.87 6.29 3.97
C CYS A 263 4.06 7.50 3.52
N ASN A 264 3.47 8.24 4.46
CA ASN A 264 2.68 9.42 4.13
C ASN A 264 3.53 10.58 3.60
N GLU A 265 4.70 10.83 4.19
CA GLU A 265 5.61 11.89 3.77
C GLU A 265 6.15 11.69 2.35
N PHE A 266 6.39 10.44 1.94
CA PHE A 266 6.96 10.09 0.63
C PHE A 266 5.92 9.60 -0.37
N ASP A 267 4.64 9.91 -0.15
CA ASP A 267 3.54 9.61 -1.04
C ASP A 267 3.43 8.13 -1.47
N VAL A 268 3.67 7.22 -0.51
CA VAL A 268 3.44 5.79 -0.73
C VAL A 268 1.96 5.56 -1.06
N VAL A 269 1.72 4.89 -2.18
CA VAL A 269 0.38 4.59 -2.70
C VAL A 269 -0.35 3.62 -1.78
N LYS A 270 0.35 2.58 -1.32
CA LYS A 270 -0.22 1.52 -0.47
C LYS A 270 0.80 1.03 0.55
N CYS A 271 0.40 0.97 1.82
CA CYS A 271 1.17 0.38 2.90
C CYS A 271 0.39 -0.78 3.50
N ILE A 272 1.02 -1.95 3.59
CA ILE A 272 0.41 -3.17 4.13
C ILE A 272 1.22 -3.61 5.33
N SER A 273 0.67 -3.36 6.50
CA SER A 273 1.28 -3.75 7.76
C SER A 273 0.88 -5.16 8.18
N CYS A 274 1.73 -5.82 8.96
CA CYS A 274 1.45 -7.15 9.50
C CYS A 274 1.01 -7.08 10.96
N LEU A 275 -0.24 -7.44 11.25
CA LEU A 275 -0.76 -7.64 12.60
C LEU A 275 -0.50 -9.08 13.07
N SER A 276 -1.31 -9.58 13.99
CA SER A 276 -1.27 -10.95 14.51
C SER A 276 -2.59 -11.28 15.18
N THR A 277 -3.02 -12.54 15.21
CA THR A 277 -4.19 -12.97 15.99
C THR A 277 -4.08 -12.67 17.50
N CYS A 278 -2.89 -12.37 18.03
CA CYS A 278 -2.76 -11.94 19.43
C CYS A 278 -3.30 -10.54 19.71
N VAL A 279 -3.65 -9.77 18.68
CA VAL A 279 -4.31 -8.46 18.86
C VAL A 279 -5.76 -8.61 19.29
N PHE A 280 -6.42 -9.74 19.06
CA PHE A 280 -7.82 -9.88 19.40
C PHE A 280 -8.08 -9.87 20.91
N PRO A 281 -9.31 -9.55 21.35
CA PRO A 281 -9.68 -9.57 22.75
C PRO A 281 -9.49 -10.95 23.38
N ASP A 282 -9.08 -10.99 24.65
CA ASP A 282 -8.91 -12.25 25.40
C ASP A 282 -10.25 -12.96 25.62
N LYS A 283 -11.24 -12.21 26.09
CA LYS A 283 -12.62 -12.65 26.29
C LYS A 283 -13.43 -12.27 25.06
N THR A 284 -13.68 -13.25 24.20
CA THR A 284 -14.35 -13.04 22.90
C THR A 284 -15.16 -14.26 22.48
N THR A 285 -16.02 -14.08 21.47
CA THR A 285 -16.73 -15.16 20.79
C THR A 285 -15.88 -15.71 19.64
N TYR A 286 -16.10 -16.97 19.26
CA TYR A 286 -15.42 -17.60 18.13
C TYR A 286 -16.41 -17.97 17.02
N PRO A 287 -15.98 -17.94 15.75
CA PRO A 287 -14.67 -17.48 15.29
C PRO A 287 -14.49 -15.96 15.43
N ILE A 288 -13.25 -15.49 15.57
CA ILE A 288 -12.93 -14.05 15.54
C ILE A 288 -12.82 -13.58 14.09
N ASP A 289 -13.37 -12.41 13.78
CA ASP A 289 -13.26 -11.75 12.48
C ASP A 289 -12.60 -10.37 12.59
N GLU A 290 -12.35 -9.71 11.45
CA GLU A 290 -11.62 -8.44 11.39
C GLU A 290 -12.33 -7.28 12.10
N THR A 291 -13.65 -7.36 12.30
CA THR A 291 -14.42 -6.33 13.01
C THR A 291 -14.19 -6.36 14.52
N MET A 292 -13.63 -7.47 15.04
CA MET A 292 -13.52 -7.72 16.47
C MET A 292 -12.19 -7.27 17.09
N VAL A 293 -11.26 -6.72 16.30
CA VAL A 293 -9.89 -6.33 16.74
C VAL A 293 -9.90 -5.47 18.00
N HIS A 294 -10.86 -4.54 18.13
CA HIS A 294 -10.92 -3.57 19.22
C HIS A 294 -12.01 -3.86 20.27
N ASN A 295 -12.70 -5.00 20.19
CA ASN A 295 -13.87 -5.31 21.02
C ASN A 295 -13.51 -5.84 22.43
N GLY A 296 -12.63 -5.14 23.13
CA GLY A 296 -12.15 -5.50 24.47
C GLY A 296 -10.63 -5.68 24.55
N PRO A 297 -10.07 -5.81 25.77
CA PRO A 297 -8.62 -5.87 25.97
C PRO A 297 -8.01 -7.18 25.43
N PRO A 298 -6.78 -7.15 24.89
CA PRO A 298 -6.05 -8.35 24.54
C PRO A 298 -5.57 -9.10 25.79
N HIS A 299 -5.06 -10.32 25.62
CA HIS A 299 -4.53 -11.10 26.74
C HIS A 299 -3.36 -10.39 27.45
N SER A 300 -3.33 -10.49 28.78
CA SER A 300 -2.39 -9.73 29.62
C SER A 300 -0.93 -10.17 29.46
N SER A 301 -0.66 -11.36 28.93
CA SER A 301 0.72 -11.85 28.78
C SER A 301 1.57 -11.03 27.80
N ASN A 302 0.96 -10.38 26.82
CA ASN A 302 1.67 -9.67 25.75
C ASN A 302 0.96 -8.38 25.34
N PHE A 303 0.24 -7.75 26.27
CA PHE A 303 -0.58 -6.57 26.01
C PHE A 303 0.21 -5.44 25.33
N GLY A 304 1.48 -5.25 25.69
CA GLY A 304 2.30 -4.19 25.11
C GLY A 304 2.53 -4.37 23.60
N TYR A 305 2.84 -5.59 23.18
CA TYR A 305 2.93 -5.94 21.75
C TYR A 305 1.55 -5.85 21.07
N SER A 306 0.52 -6.43 21.69
CA SER A 306 -0.83 -6.49 21.12
C SER A 306 -1.42 -5.09 20.91
N TYR A 307 -1.31 -4.18 21.87
CA TYR A 307 -1.77 -2.80 21.70
C TYR A 307 -0.95 -2.04 20.66
N ALA A 308 0.39 -2.18 20.63
CA ALA A 308 1.20 -1.53 19.61
C ALA A 308 0.82 -1.98 18.19
N LYS A 309 0.46 -3.26 18.00
CA LYS A 309 -0.09 -3.76 16.74
C LYS A 309 -1.51 -3.25 16.47
N ARG A 310 -2.40 -3.18 17.46
CA ARG A 310 -3.74 -2.55 17.29
C ARG A 310 -3.65 -1.10 16.82
N MET A 311 -2.66 -0.35 17.30
CA MET A 311 -2.48 1.06 16.91
C MET A 311 -2.12 1.22 15.43
N ILE A 312 -1.58 0.20 14.77
CA ILE A 312 -1.41 0.21 13.31
C ILE A 312 -2.77 0.38 12.61
N ASP A 313 -3.80 -0.37 13.02
CA ASP A 313 -5.14 -0.26 12.42
C ASP A 313 -5.76 1.12 12.68
N VAL A 314 -5.55 1.67 13.88
CA VAL A 314 -5.99 3.05 14.21
C VAL A 314 -5.28 4.07 13.31
N LEU A 315 -3.96 3.95 13.14
CA LEU A 315 -3.18 4.82 12.26
C LEU A 315 -3.60 4.68 10.79
N ASN A 316 -3.82 3.46 10.30
CA ASN A 316 -4.31 3.21 8.95
C ASN A 316 -5.64 3.94 8.69
N ARG A 317 -6.61 3.81 9.60
CA ARG A 317 -7.90 4.51 9.54
C ARG A 317 -7.72 6.03 9.57
N GLY A 318 -6.83 6.53 10.43
CA GLY A 318 -6.51 7.96 10.53
C GLY A 318 -5.92 8.52 9.24
N TYR A 319 -4.91 7.86 8.67
CA TYR A 319 -4.31 8.26 7.39
C TYR A 319 -5.30 8.20 6.22
N ALA A 320 -6.21 7.22 6.22
CA ALA A 320 -7.29 7.15 5.24
C ALA A 320 -8.26 8.32 5.38
N GLN A 321 -8.67 8.65 6.60
CA GLN A 321 -9.62 9.73 6.87
C GLN A 321 -9.06 11.12 6.57
N GLU A 322 -7.81 11.39 6.95
CA GLU A 322 -7.21 12.72 6.84
C GLU A 322 -6.57 12.98 5.47
N PHE A 323 -5.93 11.95 4.89
CA PHE A 323 -5.11 12.10 3.67
C PHE A 323 -5.59 11.23 2.49
N GLY A 324 -6.66 10.44 2.65
CA GLY A 324 -7.14 9.54 1.61
C GLY A 324 -6.19 8.38 1.29
N ARG A 325 -5.26 8.05 2.21
CA ARG A 325 -4.27 6.98 2.00
C ARG A 325 -4.92 5.60 2.04
N LYS A 326 -4.39 4.69 1.23
CA LYS A 326 -4.81 3.28 1.18
C LYS A 326 -3.92 2.39 2.05
N TYR A 327 -3.84 2.71 3.33
CA TYR A 327 -3.06 1.91 4.26
C TYR A 327 -3.95 0.85 4.89
N THR A 328 -3.46 -0.38 4.92
CA THR A 328 -4.22 -1.54 5.37
C THR A 328 -3.31 -2.47 6.16
N SER A 329 -3.87 -3.57 6.65
CA SER A 329 -3.09 -4.57 7.33
C SER A 329 -3.63 -5.98 7.12
N VAL A 330 -2.74 -6.96 7.26
CA VAL A 330 -3.11 -8.37 7.25
C VAL A 330 -2.97 -8.95 8.64
N ILE A 331 -3.82 -9.93 8.97
CA ILE A 331 -3.81 -10.61 10.26
C ILE A 331 -3.52 -12.10 10.02
N PRO A 332 -2.24 -12.50 9.96
CA PRO A 332 -1.90 -13.91 9.88
C PRO A 332 -2.16 -14.61 11.22
N CYS A 333 -2.46 -15.90 11.14
CA CYS A 333 -2.47 -16.81 12.29
C CYS A 333 -1.04 -17.25 12.66
N ASN A 334 -0.83 -18.49 13.09
CA ASN A 334 0.50 -18.96 13.47
C ASN A 334 1.32 -19.29 12.22
N VAL A 335 2.26 -18.39 11.86
CA VAL A 335 3.14 -18.59 10.71
C VAL A 335 4.30 -19.52 11.05
N PHE A 336 4.66 -20.42 10.13
CA PHE A 336 5.87 -21.23 10.22
C PHE A 336 6.47 -21.48 8.83
N GLY A 337 7.76 -21.80 8.77
CA GLY A 337 8.42 -22.13 7.51
C GLY A 337 9.95 -21.97 7.55
N PRO A 338 10.63 -22.08 6.39
CA PRO A 338 12.04 -21.76 6.24
C PRO A 338 12.43 -20.38 6.81
N HIS A 339 13.64 -20.25 7.36
CA HIS A 339 14.17 -19.01 7.95
C HIS A 339 13.46 -18.50 9.22
N ASP A 340 12.65 -19.33 9.88
CA ASP A 340 12.05 -19.01 11.18
C ASP A 340 13.11 -18.88 12.30
N ASN A 341 12.67 -18.48 13.49
CA ASN A 341 13.45 -18.52 14.71
C ASN A 341 13.27 -19.86 15.42
N TYR A 342 14.24 -20.75 15.26
CA TYR A 342 14.31 -22.09 15.85
C TYR A 342 14.89 -22.09 17.27
N ASN A 343 15.03 -20.92 17.90
CA ASN A 343 15.53 -20.84 19.27
C ASN A 343 14.58 -21.50 20.27
N LEU A 344 15.12 -22.34 21.16
CA LEU A 344 14.33 -23.12 22.11
C LEU A 344 13.65 -22.30 23.22
N LYS A 345 14.15 -21.09 23.49
CA LYS A 345 13.62 -20.18 24.52
C LYS A 345 12.67 -19.14 23.93
N ASP A 346 13.06 -18.54 22.80
CA ASP A 346 12.39 -17.39 22.20
C ASP A 346 11.58 -17.73 20.93
N GLY A 347 11.67 -18.96 20.42
CA GLY A 347 10.99 -19.42 19.22
C GLY A 347 9.50 -19.68 19.41
N HIS A 348 8.77 -19.72 18.29
CA HIS A 348 7.37 -20.17 18.28
C HIS A 348 7.27 -21.70 18.37
N VAL A 349 6.05 -22.21 18.57
CA VAL A 349 5.80 -23.64 18.83
C VAL A 349 6.40 -24.56 17.77
N ILE A 350 6.05 -24.40 16.48
CA ILE A 350 6.54 -25.28 15.40
C ILE A 350 8.07 -25.23 15.26
N PRO A 351 8.73 -24.07 15.12
CA PRO A 351 10.19 -24.04 14.95
C PRO A 351 10.92 -24.57 16.20
N ALA A 352 10.40 -24.30 17.42
CA ALA A 352 10.94 -24.90 18.64
C ALA A 352 10.77 -26.43 18.66
N LEU A 353 9.61 -26.96 18.25
CA LEU A 353 9.38 -28.40 18.12
C LEU A 353 10.33 -29.04 17.10
N ILE A 354 10.50 -28.43 15.93
CA ILE A 354 11.44 -28.91 14.90
C ILE A 354 12.86 -29.01 15.49
N HIS A 355 13.32 -27.98 16.22
CA HIS A 355 14.65 -28.01 16.82
C HIS A 355 14.77 -29.02 17.96
N LYS A 356 13.77 -29.14 18.84
CA LYS A 356 13.74 -30.16 19.89
C LYS A 356 13.79 -31.58 19.31
N THR A 357 13.00 -31.87 18.28
CA THR A 357 12.99 -33.18 17.62
C THR A 357 14.31 -33.46 16.91
N TYR A 358 14.93 -32.45 16.30
CA TYR A 358 16.27 -32.58 15.74
C TYR A 358 17.30 -33.00 16.80
N ILE A 359 17.33 -32.32 17.94
CA ILE A 359 18.24 -32.63 19.06
C ILE A 359 17.96 -34.05 19.60
N ALA A 360 16.70 -34.33 19.93
CA ALA A 360 16.28 -35.64 20.44
C ALA A 360 16.68 -36.79 19.52
N LYS A 361 16.52 -36.61 18.20
CA LYS A 361 16.92 -37.60 17.20
C LYS A 361 18.43 -37.84 17.16
N HIS A 362 19.24 -36.78 17.26
CA HIS A 362 20.70 -36.88 17.18
C HIS A 362 21.33 -37.39 18.48
N GLU A 363 20.75 -37.03 19.63
CA GLU A 363 21.26 -37.39 20.95
C GLU A 363 20.67 -38.70 21.48
N GLY A 364 19.62 -39.24 20.84
CA GLY A 364 18.93 -40.44 21.30
C GLY A 364 18.13 -40.24 22.59
N THR A 365 17.66 -39.01 22.83
CA THR A 365 16.89 -38.63 24.03
C THR A 365 15.38 -38.56 23.73
N PRO A 366 14.52 -38.60 24.75
CA PRO A 366 13.09 -38.38 24.55
C PRO A 366 12.77 -36.96 24.05
N LEU A 367 11.73 -36.83 23.23
CA LEU A 367 11.19 -35.54 22.81
C LEU A 367 10.30 -34.95 23.92
N GLU A 368 10.77 -33.87 24.55
CA GLU A 368 9.99 -33.15 25.55
C GLU A 368 9.01 -32.13 24.94
N VAL A 369 7.72 -32.39 25.08
CA VAL A 369 6.61 -31.51 24.69
C VAL A 369 6.08 -30.79 25.92
N PHE A 370 5.92 -29.47 25.84
CA PHE A 370 5.42 -28.67 26.95
C PHE A 370 3.88 -28.61 26.91
N GLY A 371 3.26 -28.84 28.07
CA GLY A 371 1.81 -28.80 28.24
C GLY A 371 1.08 -30.10 27.86
N SER A 372 -0.25 -30.04 27.85
CA SER A 372 -1.12 -31.17 27.54
C SER A 372 -1.13 -31.54 26.06
N GLY A 373 -0.84 -30.58 25.17
CA GLY A 373 -0.96 -30.72 23.72
C GLY A 373 -2.37 -30.49 23.17
N THR A 374 -3.36 -30.22 24.04
CA THR A 374 -4.78 -30.04 23.67
C THR A 374 -5.16 -28.68 23.06
N PRO A 375 -4.42 -27.55 23.24
CA PRO A 375 -4.78 -26.29 22.61
C PRO A 375 -4.83 -26.41 21.08
N LEU A 376 -5.76 -25.69 20.47
CA LEU A 376 -5.97 -25.72 19.02
C LEU A 376 -5.46 -24.43 18.37
N ARG A 377 -4.83 -24.56 17.21
CA ARG A 377 -4.22 -23.46 16.46
C ARG A 377 -4.45 -23.64 14.96
N GLN A 378 -4.67 -22.52 14.28
CA GLN A 378 -4.53 -22.44 12.83
C GLN A 378 -3.08 -22.08 12.50
N PHE A 379 -2.46 -22.90 11.67
CA PHE A 379 -1.11 -22.65 11.17
C PHE A 379 -1.15 -22.30 9.68
N ILE A 380 -0.36 -21.32 9.28
CA ILE A 380 -0.21 -20.92 7.89
C ILE A 380 1.25 -21.06 7.47
N TYR A 381 1.47 -21.75 6.35
CA TYR A 381 2.81 -21.89 5.79
C TYR A 381 3.32 -20.54 5.27
N SER A 382 4.57 -20.21 5.54
CA SER A 382 5.11 -18.89 5.22
C SER A 382 5.13 -18.59 3.72
N LEU A 383 5.24 -19.62 2.86
CA LEU A 383 5.14 -19.48 1.41
C LEU A 383 3.71 -19.20 0.94
N ASP A 384 2.69 -19.80 1.57
CA ASP A 384 1.29 -19.48 1.28
C ASP A 384 0.96 -18.05 1.72
N LEU A 385 1.41 -17.67 2.92
CA LEU A 385 1.26 -16.31 3.41
C LEU A 385 1.94 -15.30 2.49
N ALA A 386 3.12 -15.63 1.95
CA ALA A 386 3.82 -14.79 0.98
C ALA A 386 3.02 -14.56 -0.31
N ARG A 387 2.42 -15.61 -0.89
CA ARG A 387 1.51 -15.50 -2.04
C ARG A 387 0.34 -14.59 -1.73
N LEU A 388 -0.26 -14.73 -0.54
CA LEU A 388 -1.36 -13.88 -0.10
C LEU A 388 -0.92 -12.42 0.12
N PHE A 389 0.26 -12.15 0.68
CA PHE A 389 0.81 -10.79 0.81
C PHE A 389 1.00 -10.12 -0.56
N ILE A 390 1.52 -10.85 -1.53
CA ILE A 390 1.72 -10.35 -2.89
C ILE A 390 0.36 -10.03 -3.53
N TRP A 391 -0.65 -10.88 -3.33
CA TRP A 391 -2.02 -10.58 -3.77
C TRP A 391 -2.59 -9.33 -3.07
N VAL A 392 -2.44 -9.20 -1.74
CA VAL A 392 -2.89 -8.02 -0.99
C VAL A 392 -2.22 -6.75 -1.55
N ALA A 393 -0.93 -6.80 -1.82
CA ALA A 393 -0.19 -5.69 -2.42
C ALA A 393 -0.78 -5.25 -3.76
N ARG A 394 -1.09 -6.22 -4.62
CA ARG A 394 -1.53 -5.96 -6.00
C ARG A 394 -3.03 -5.65 -6.13
N SER A 395 -3.87 -6.17 -5.23
CA SER A 395 -5.32 -6.27 -5.51
C SER A 395 -6.24 -5.89 -4.36
N TYR A 396 -5.79 -5.91 -3.10
CA TYR A 396 -6.66 -5.59 -1.97
C TYR A 396 -6.64 -4.07 -1.70
N GLU A 397 -7.83 -3.46 -1.68
CA GLU A 397 -8.01 -2.00 -1.66
C GLU A 397 -8.73 -1.49 -0.41
N GLU A 398 -9.23 -2.37 0.46
CA GLU A 398 -9.91 -1.95 1.69
C GLU A 398 -8.90 -1.48 2.76
N ILE A 399 -9.29 -0.48 3.53
CA ILE A 399 -8.55 -0.01 4.72
C ILE A 399 -8.67 -1.01 5.87
N ASP A 400 -9.85 -1.64 5.99
CA ASP A 400 -10.08 -2.64 7.03
C ASP A 400 -9.13 -3.82 6.85
N PRO A 401 -8.62 -4.41 7.95
CA PRO A 401 -7.73 -5.54 7.88
C PRO A 401 -8.35 -6.74 7.16
N ILE A 402 -7.50 -7.70 6.80
CA ILE A 402 -7.92 -9.02 6.31
C ILE A 402 -7.17 -10.14 7.03
N ILE A 403 -7.90 -11.13 7.54
CA ILE A 403 -7.32 -12.33 8.13
C ILE A 403 -6.76 -13.23 7.02
N LEU A 404 -5.48 -13.57 7.13
CA LEU A 404 -4.79 -14.50 6.25
C LEU A 404 -4.55 -15.81 7.00
N SER A 405 -5.53 -16.70 6.95
CA SER A 405 -5.54 -17.97 7.68
C SER A 405 -6.17 -19.09 6.85
N VAL A 406 -5.80 -20.32 7.18
CA VAL A 406 -6.56 -21.54 6.81
C VAL A 406 -7.98 -21.50 7.38
N GLY A 407 -8.84 -22.44 6.98
CA GLY A 407 -10.21 -22.52 7.46
C GLY A 407 -10.31 -22.80 8.96
N GLU A 408 -11.50 -22.64 9.52
CA GLU A 408 -11.78 -23.00 10.93
C GLU A 408 -11.75 -24.52 11.10
N GLU A 409 -12.14 -25.24 10.04
CA GLU A 409 -12.08 -26.69 9.89
C GLU A 409 -10.66 -27.26 9.82
N ASP A 410 -9.67 -26.43 9.50
CA ASP A 410 -8.26 -26.80 9.38
C ASP A 410 -7.47 -26.50 10.68
N GLU A 411 -8.15 -26.18 11.77
CA GLU A 411 -7.54 -25.98 13.09
C GLU A 411 -6.99 -27.32 13.62
N VAL A 412 -5.72 -27.34 14.03
CA VAL A 412 -5.05 -28.56 14.54
C VAL A 412 -4.63 -28.39 15.99
N SER A 413 -4.55 -29.49 16.74
CA SER A 413 -4.01 -29.45 18.09
C SER A 413 -2.49 -29.30 18.10
N ILE A 414 -1.92 -28.84 19.21
CA ILE A 414 -0.47 -28.87 19.41
C ILE A 414 0.06 -30.30 19.29
N MET A 415 -0.70 -31.31 19.73
CA MET A 415 -0.32 -32.71 19.60
C MET A 415 -0.32 -33.19 18.14
N ASP A 416 -1.25 -32.74 17.32
CA ASP A 416 -1.23 -33.03 15.88
C ASP A 416 0.00 -32.42 15.21
N ALA A 417 0.38 -31.19 15.61
CA ALA A 417 1.62 -30.56 15.17
C ALA A 417 2.87 -31.34 15.61
N VAL A 418 2.91 -31.83 16.86
CA VAL A 418 3.99 -32.71 17.34
C VAL A 418 4.08 -33.96 16.48
N HIS A 419 2.96 -34.65 16.23
CA HIS A 419 2.95 -35.85 15.42
C HIS A 419 3.36 -35.59 13.97
N ALA A 420 2.98 -34.46 13.38
CA ALA A 420 3.42 -34.07 12.05
C ALA A 420 4.95 -33.89 11.98
N VAL A 421 5.54 -33.21 12.98
CA VAL A 421 7.01 -33.03 13.07
C VAL A 421 7.72 -34.36 13.30
N VAL A 422 7.22 -35.20 14.20
CA VAL A 422 7.76 -36.55 14.48
C VAL A 422 7.77 -37.42 13.22
N ARG A 423 6.67 -37.42 12.46
CA ARG A 423 6.60 -38.12 11.16
C ARG A 423 7.59 -37.54 10.15
N ALA A 424 7.69 -36.21 10.05
CA ALA A 424 8.59 -35.55 9.11
C ALA A 424 10.07 -35.85 9.38
N PHE A 425 10.45 -36.00 10.65
CA PHE A 425 11.79 -36.43 11.06
C PHE A 425 12.00 -37.94 11.00
N ASP A 426 10.97 -38.75 10.79
CA ASP A 426 11.01 -40.19 11.08
C ASP A 426 11.61 -40.49 12.47
N PHE A 427 11.16 -39.75 13.49
CA PHE A 427 11.63 -39.92 14.86
C PHE A 427 10.94 -41.10 15.53
N LYS A 428 11.72 -42.01 16.11
CA LYS A 428 11.23 -43.25 16.77
C LYS A 428 11.43 -43.26 18.29
N GLY A 429 11.95 -42.18 18.87
CA GLY A 429 12.17 -42.08 20.31
C GLY A 429 10.87 -41.82 21.08
N GLU A 430 10.97 -41.87 22.41
CA GLU A 430 9.85 -41.58 23.31
C GLU A 430 9.42 -40.11 23.23
N ILE A 431 8.12 -39.84 23.39
CA ILE A 431 7.56 -38.48 23.52
C ILE A 431 7.09 -38.30 24.97
N VAL A 432 7.65 -37.33 25.68
CA VAL A 432 7.37 -37.05 27.09
C VAL A 432 6.69 -35.69 27.23
N HIS A 433 5.61 -35.64 28.00
CA HIS A 433 4.86 -34.41 28.24
C HIS A 433 5.26 -33.77 29.57
N ASP A 434 5.82 -32.57 29.51
CA ASP A 434 6.02 -31.72 30.69
C ASP A 434 4.73 -30.92 30.97
N LYS A 435 3.85 -31.53 31.77
CA LYS A 435 2.60 -30.91 32.23
C LYS A 435 2.80 -29.82 33.30
N THR A 436 4.04 -29.57 33.75
CA THR A 436 4.33 -28.46 34.65
C THR A 436 4.33 -27.11 33.93
N LYS A 437 4.44 -27.12 32.59
CA LYS A 437 4.37 -25.93 31.74
C LYS A 437 2.92 -25.63 31.34
N ALA A 438 2.59 -24.34 31.27
CA ALA A 438 1.25 -23.87 30.93
C ALA A 438 0.91 -24.07 29.43
N ASP A 439 -0.33 -24.48 29.15
CA ASP A 439 -0.87 -24.69 27.80
C ASP A 439 -1.11 -23.40 26.99
N GLY A 440 -1.19 -22.26 27.67
CA GLY A 440 -1.64 -21.00 27.07
C GLY A 440 -3.15 -21.00 26.78
N GLN A 441 -3.61 -20.09 25.91
CA GLN A 441 -5.02 -19.96 25.56
C GLN A 441 -5.50 -21.21 24.80
N TYR A 442 -6.70 -21.72 25.12
CA TYR A 442 -7.19 -22.97 24.52
C TYR A 442 -7.41 -22.86 23.01
N LYS A 443 -8.12 -21.81 22.54
CA LYS A 443 -8.36 -21.52 21.11
C LYS A 443 -8.07 -20.07 20.76
N LYS A 444 -7.83 -19.83 19.47
CA LYS A 444 -7.73 -18.51 18.82
C LYS A 444 -8.32 -18.53 17.41
N THR A 445 -9.41 -19.28 17.24
CA THR A 445 -10.00 -19.62 15.94
C THR A 445 -10.43 -18.34 15.22
N ALA A 446 -9.82 -18.08 14.07
CA ALA A 446 -10.05 -16.92 13.21
C ALA A 446 -10.79 -17.32 11.93
N SER A 447 -11.79 -16.52 11.56
CA SER A 447 -12.56 -16.76 10.35
C SER A 447 -11.80 -16.22 9.15
N ASN A 448 -11.65 -17.03 8.11
CA ASN A 448 -11.11 -16.59 6.82
C ASN A 448 -12.21 -16.26 5.80
N ALA A 449 -13.46 -16.06 6.25
CA ALA A 449 -14.60 -15.80 5.37
C ALA A 449 -14.37 -14.62 4.42
N LYS A 450 -13.75 -13.53 4.91
CA LYS A 450 -13.37 -12.38 4.07
C LYS A 450 -12.36 -12.77 2.99
N LEU A 451 -11.29 -13.50 3.35
CA LEU A 451 -10.34 -14.03 2.38
C LEU A 451 -11.01 -14.94 1.35
N ARG A 452 -11.91 -15.83 1.77
CA ARG A 452 -12.64 -16.74 0.86
C ARG A 452 -13.58 -16.04 -0.09
N LYS A 453 -14.14 -14.88 0.28
CA LYS A 453 -14.91 -14.03 -0.64
C LYS A 453 -14.04 -13.49 -1.78
N TYR A 454 -12.79 -13.13 -1.49
CA TYR A 454 -11.85 -12.60 -2.48
C TYR A 454 -11.16 -13.70 -3.30
N LEU A 455 -10.76 -14.77 -2.64
CA LEU A 455 -9.97 -15.87 -3.20
C LEU A 455 -10.60 -17.23 -2.85
N PRO A 456 -11.79 -17.54 -3.39
CA PRO A 456 -12.50 -18.79 -3.06
C PRO A 456 -11.71 -20.04 -3.46
N ASN A 457 -10.88 -19.93 -4.50
CA ASN A 457 -10.13 -21.04 -5.08
C ASN A 457 -8.69 -21.14 -4.59
N PHE A 458 -8.22 -20.26 -3.69
CA PHE A 458 -6.86 -20.35 -3.16
C PHE A 458 -6.69 -21.66 -2.37
N LYS A 459 -5.70 -22.45 -2.76
CA LYS A 459 -5.37 -23.73 -2.10
C LYS A 459 -4.16 -23.51 -1.22
N PHE A 460 -4.35 -23.74 0.08
CA PHE A 460 -3.25 -23.79 1.03
C PHE A 460 -2.45 -25.07 0.84
N THR A 461 -1.16 -25.00 1.11
CA THR A 461 -0.27 -26.16 1.17
C THR A 461 -0.75 -27.07 2.30
N PRO A 462 -0.97 -28.38 2.06
CA PRO A 462 -1.35 -29.31 3.12
C PRO A 462 -0.37 -29.25 4.30
N PHE A 463 -0.89 -29.25 5.53
CA PHE A 463 -0.11 -29.00 6.74
C PHE A 463 1.10 -29.93 6.87
N GLU A 464 0.92 -31.22 6.61
CA GLU A 464 1.99 -32.22 6.67
C GLU A 464 3.11 -31.95 5.65
N ILE A 465 2.76 -31.48 4.45
CA ILE A 465 3.74 -31.13 3.41
C ILE A 465 4.53 -29.91 3.84
N ALA A 466 3.84 -28.86 4.30
CA ALA A 466 4.49 -27.65 4.81
C ALA A 466 5.43 -27.93 6.00
N ILE A 467 5.02 -28.81 6.92
CA ILE A 467 5.87 -29.27 8.03
C ILE A 467 7.09 -30.01 7.50
N LYS A 468 6.92 -30.95 6.57
CA LYS A 468 8.02 -31.71 5.97
C LYS A 468 9.03 -30.79 5.29
N GLU A 469 8.58 -29.86 4.48
CA GLU A 469 9.46 -28.88 3.81
C GLU A 469 10.20 -27.98 4.80
N SER A 470 9.54 -27.59 5.89
CA SER A 470 10.17 -26.80 6.97
C SER A 470 11.24 -27.58 7.73
N VAL A 471 10.99 -28.88 7.99
CA VAL A 471 11.94 -29.81 8.59
C VAL A 471 13.14 -30.02 7.68
N ASP A 472 12.90 -30.30 6.40
CA ASP A 472 13.96 -30.54 5.40
C ASP A 472 14.85 -29.31 5.24
N TRP A 473 14.25 -28.11 5.18
CA TRP A 473 14.99 -26.87 5.16
C TRP A 473 15.85 -26.70 6.41
N PHE A 474 15.30 -26.97 7.60
CA PHE A 474 16.03 -26.84 8.86
C PHE A 474 17.22 -27.81 8.94
N ILE A 475 17.03 -29.07 8.55
CA ILE A 475 18.12 -30.06 8.50
C ILE A 475 19.21 -29.61 7.54
N ALA A 476 18.84 -29.22 6.31
CA ALA A 476 19.79 -28.78 5.29
C ALA A 476 20.55 -27.49 5.68
N ASN A 477 19.97 -26.66 6.55
CA ASN A 477 20.50 -25.34 6.91
C ASN A 477 20.82 -25.19 8.41
N TYR A 478 20.95 -26.29 9.15
CA TYR A 478 21.05 -26.28 10.62
C TYR A 478 22.14 -25.34 11.18
N ASN A 479 23.26 -25.21 10.48
CA ASN A 479 24.38 -24.36 10.90
C ASN A 479 24.11 -22.87 10.70
N ASN A 480 23.25 -22.52 9.73
CA ASN A 480 22.93 -21.13 9.36
C ASN A 480 21.54 -20.69 9.87
N ALA A 481 20.72 -21.63 10.34
CA ALA A 481 19.42 -21.35 10.91
C ALA A 481 19.55 -20.54 12.21
N ARG A 482 18.60 -19.62 12.44
CA ARG A 482 18.51 -18.85 13.68
C ARG A 482 18.06 -19.80 14.79
N LYS A 483 18.94 -20.07 15.76
CA LYS A 483 18.72 -21.08 16.80
C LYS A 483 19.20 -20.61 18.17
#